data_AF-A0A094YZT2-F1
#
_entry.id   AF-A0A094YZT2-F1
#
_cell.length_a   1.000
_cell.length_b   1.000
_cell.length_c   1.000
_cell.angle_alpha   90.00
_cell.angle_beta   90.00
_cell.angle_gamma   90.00
#
_symmetry.space_group_name_H-M   'P 1'
#
loop_
_entity.id
_entity.type
_entity.pdbx_description
1 polymer ?
#
loop_
_entity_poly.entity_id
_entity_poly.type
_entity_poly.pdbx_seq_one_letter_code
_entity_poly.pdbx_strand_id
1 'polypeptide(L)'
;MEILKKIKEIPTWLRWVFRVVMAYIALLAVILASTIFVVLVTFTFIIIDFFSGSESLKGYAEENLVPISEFMWNLFTLLVPGL
;
A
#
# COMPACT_ATOMS: atom_id res chain seq x y z
N MET A 1 -15.94 -37.57 24.61
CA MET A 1 -15.52 -37.66 23.19
C MET A 1 -16.49 -36.86 22.30
N GLU A 2 -16.85 -35.63 22.70
CA GLU A 2 -17.91 -34.85 22.03
C GLU A 2 -17.45 -33.45 21.60
N ILE A 3 -16.30 -32.97 22.09
CA ILE A 3 -15.78 -31.63 21.80
C ILE A 3 -15.22 -31.53 20.37
N LEU A 4 -14.86 -32.67 19.74
CA LEU A 4 -14.24 -32.71 18.41
C LEU A 4 -15.23 -32.69 17.24
N LYS A 5 -16.55 -32.76 17.48
CA LYS A 5 -17.55 -32.79 16.39
C LYS A 5 -17.97 -31.41 15.88
N LYS A 6 -17.67 -30.32 16.60
CA LYS A 6 -18.12 -28.96 16.28
C LYS A 6 -17.18 -28.18 15.35
N ILE A 7 -16.04 -28.77 14.95
CA ILE A 7 -15.05 -28.17 14.05
C ILE A 7 -15.37 -28.47 12.56
N LYS A 8 -16.35 -29.34 12.29
CA LYS A 8 -16.46 -29.99 10.98
C LYS A 8 -17.04 -29.13 9.84
N GLU A 9 -17.69 -28.02 10.11
CA GLU A 9 -18.27 -27.21 9.04
C GLU A 9 -18.02 -25.73 9.30
N ILE A 10 -16.80 -25.27 8.98
CA ILE A 10 -16.58 -23.84 8.73
C ILE A 10 -17.54 -23.49 7.58
N PRO A 11 -18.57 -22.67 7.82
CA PRO A 11 -19.62 -22.48 6.84
C PRO A 11 -19.01 -21.80 5.62
N THR A 12 -19.39 -22.26 4.42
CA THR A 12 -18.75 -21.88 3.16
C THR A 12 -18.72 -20.35 2.97
N TRP A 13 -19.74 -19.65 3.46
CA TRP A 13 -19.80 -18.19 3.43
C TRP A 13 -18.67 -17.50 4.22
N LEU A 14 -18.22 -18.10 5.33
CA LEU A 14 -17.21 -17.52 6.21
C LEU A 14 -15.83 -17.63 5.57
N ARG A 15 -15.58 -18.71 4.83
CA ARG A 15 -14.38 -18.87 4.01
C ARG A 15 -14.34 -17.84 2.87
N TRP A 16 -15.48 -17.53 2.27
CA TRP A 16 -15.59 -16.49 1.24
C TRP A 16 -15.37 -15.09 1.79
N VAL A 17 -16.04 -14.74 2.90
CA VAL A 17 -15.85 -13.46 3.58
C VAL A 17 -14.38 -13.29 3.99
N PHE A 18 -13.77 -14.30 4.60
CA PHE A 18 -12.35 -14.26 4.96
C PHE A 18 -11.45 -14.04 3.74
N ARG A 19 -11.74 -14.69 2.60
CA ARG A 19 -10.97 -14.50 1.36
C ARG A 19 -11.08 -13.07 0.83
N VAL A 20 -12.27 -12.48 0.86
CA VAL A 20 -12.50 -11.09 0.44
C VAL A 20 -11.77 -10.11 1.36
N VAL A 21 -11.86 -10.31 2.68
CA VAL A 21 -11.17 -9.49 3.66
C VAL A 21 -9.65 -9.59 3.50
N MET A 22 -9.11 -10.79 3.31
CA MET A 22 -7.67 -10.97 3.07
C MET A 22 -7.21 -10.34 1.75
N ALA A 23 -8.00 -10.44 0.68
CA ALA A 23 -7.70 -9.77 -0.58
C ALA A 23 -7.67 -8.25 -0.43
N TYR A 24 -8.60 -7.71 0.35
CA TYR A 24 -8.66 -6.29 0.68
C TYR A 24 -7.43 -5.82 1.47
N ILE A 25 -7.04 -6.56 2.52
CA ILE A 25 -5.83 -6.27 3.30
C ILE A 25 -4.57 -6.35 2.42
N ALA A 26 -4.49 -7.35 1.53
CA ALA A 26 -3.38 -7.48 0.60
C ALA A 26 -3.31 -6.29 -0.37
N LEU A 27 -4.46 -5.81 -0.87
CA LEU A 27 -4.52 -4.61 -1.71
C LEU A 27 -3.99 -3.38 -0.95
N LEU A 28 -4.43 -3.18 0.29
CA LEU A 28 -3.94 -2.08 1.13
C LEU A 28 -2.43 -2.18 1.37
N ALA A 29 -1.92 -3.37 1.64
CA ALA A 29 -0.48 -3.61 1.83
C ALA A 29 0.31 -3.26 0.56
N VAL A 30 -0.20 -3.59 -0.62
CA VAL A 30 0.43 -3.24 -1.91
C VAL A 30 0.45 -1.74 -2.14
N ILE A 31 -0.65 -1.03 -1.84
CA ILE A 31 -0.70 0.44 -1.94
C ILE A 31 0.34 1.06 -1.02
N LEU A 32 0.36 0.65 0.25
CA LEU A 32 1.31 1.16 1.23
C LEU A 32 2.77 0.89 0.83
N ALA A 33 3.08 -0.33 0.38
CA ALA A 33 4.40 -0.70 -0.09
C ALA A 33 4.83 0.14 -1.30
N SER A 34 3.91 0.39 -2.23
CA SER A 34 4.16 1.23 -3.42
C SER A 34 4.45 2.67 -3.02
N THR A 35 3.69 3.24 -2.08
CA THR A 35 3.95 4.58 -1.54
C THR A 35 5.33 4.68 -0.90
N ILE A 36 5.70 3.72 -0.04
CA ILE A 36 7.03 3.68 0.60
C ILE A 36 8.12 3.59 -0.47
N PHE A 37 7.92 2.78 -1.50
CA PHE A 37 8.87 2.64 -2.60
C PHE A 37 9.06 3.96 -3.37
N VAL A 38 7.98 4.66 -3.71
CA VAL A 38 8.04 5.97 -4.36
C VAL A 38 8.82 6.97 -3.50
N VAL A 39 8.54 7.03 -2.19
CA VAL A 39 9.27 7.91 -1.27
C VAL A 39 10.77 7.60 -1.24
N LEU A 40 11.15 6.31 -1.20
CA LEU A 40 12.56 5.91 -1.24
C LEU A 40 13.25 6.30 -2.56
N VAL A 41 12.57 6.15 -3.68
CA VAL A 41 13.08 6.57 -5.00
C VAL A 41 13.26 8.09 -5.04
N THR A 42 12.24 8.85 -4.62
CA THR A 42 12.33 10.32 -4.51
C THR A 42 13.52 10.75 -3.66
N PHE A 43 13.72 10.11 -2.50
CA PHE A 43 14.84 10.43 -1.62
C PHE A 43 16.19 10.09 -2.26
N THR A 44 16.27 8.98 -2.99
CA THR A 44 17.46 8.59 -3.74
C THR A 44 17.79 9.61 -4.83
N PHE A 45 16.79 10.10 -5.56
CA PHE A 45 16.97 11.16 -6.57
C PHE A 45 17.47 12.46 -5.96
N ILE A 46 16.92 12.88 -4.81
CA ILE A 46 17.38 14.07 -4.09
C ILE A 46 18.87 13.93 -3.70
N ILE A 47 19.29 12.76 -3.21
CA ILE A 47 20.69 12.51 -2.87
C ILE A 47 21.58 12.59 -4.12
N ILE A 48 21.17 11.95 -5.22
CA ILE A 48 21.93 11.98 -6.48
C ILE A 48 22.08 13.42 -6.98
N ASP A 49 21.02 14.22 -6.95
CA ASP A 49 21.05 15.64 -7.32
C ASP A 49 21.96 16.45 -6.41
N PHE A 50 21.93 16.20 -5.08
CA PHE A 50 22.83 16.87 -4.13
C PHE A 50 24.30 16.62 -4.45
N PHE A 51 24.68 15.41 -4.86
CA PHE A 51 26.06 15.07 -5.21
C PHE A 51 26.45 15.44 -6.64
N SER A 52 25.51 15.48 -7.58
CA SER A 52 25.76 15.79 -8.99
C SER A 52 25.64 17.28 -9.33
N GLY A 53 25.02 18.08 -8.47
CA GLY A 53 24.82 19.51 -8.69
C GLY A 53 23.81 19.83 -9.80
N SER A 54 23.04 18.85 -10.29
CA SER A 54 21.93 19.06 -11.21
C SER A 54 20.61 19.24 -10.47
N GLU A 55 19.71 20.09 -10.98
CA GLU A 55 18.36 20.29 -10.41
C GLU A 55 17.25 19.48 -11.15
N SER A 56 17.64 18.66 -12.13
CA SER A 56 16.68 18.02 -13.04
C SER A 56 15.90 16.86 -12.43
N LEU A 57 16.49 16.07 -11.52
CA LEU A 57 15.78 14.93 -10.92
C LEU A 57 14.83 15.37 -9.80
N LYS A 58 15.16 16.46 -9.10
CA LYS A 58 14.31 17.14 -8.13
C LYS A 58 13.08 17.70 -8.82
N GLY A 59 13.24 18.40 -9.94
CA GLY A 59 12.11 18.88 -10.75
C GLY A 59 11.21 17.72 -11.22
N TYR A 60 11.80 16.62 -11.70
CA TYR A 60 11.04 15.43 -12.09
C TYR A 60 10.26 14.80 -10.91
N ALA A 61 10.88 14.75 -9.72
CA ALA A 61 10.25 14.22 -8.53
C ALA A 61 9.07 15.09 -8.04
N GLU A 62 9.23 16.42 -8.07
CA GLU A 62 8.16 17.36 -7.71
C GLU A 62 6.99 17.31 -8.69
N GLU A 63 7.25 17.20 -10.00
CA GLU A 63 6.18 17.16 -11.01
C GLU A 63 5.46 15.82 -11.10
N ASN A 64 6.14 14.70 -10.81
CA ASN A 64 5.58 13.36 -11.06
C ASN A 64 5.43 12.52 -9.79
N LEU A 65 6.49 12.41 -8.97
CA LEU A 65 6.49 11.49 -7.84
C LEU A 65 5.66 12.00 -6.66
N VAL A 66 5.70 13.31 -6.39
CA VAL A 66 4.90 13.93 -5.32
C VAL A 66 3.40 13.77 -5.57
N PRO A 67 2.83 14.15 -6.74
CA PRO A 67 1.40 13.96 -7.01
C PRO A 67 0.96 12.49 -6.99
N ILE A 68 1.81 11.57 -7.48
CA ILE A 68 1.52 10.13 -7.44
C ILE A 68 1.43 9.65 -5.99
N SER A 69 2.35 10.06 -5.13
CA SER A 69 2.34 9.69 -3.71
C SER A 69 1.13 10.26 -2.96
N GLU A 70 0.73 11.49 -3.24
CA GLU A 70 -0.49 12.09 -2.68
C GLU A 70 -1.75 11.37 -3.17
N PHE A 71 -1.80 11.00 -4.45
CA PHE A 71 -2.90 10.20 -4.99
C PHE A 71 -2.98 8.83 -4.31
N MET A 72 -1.86 8.12 -4.18
CA MET A 72 -1.81 6.82 -3.49
C MET A 72 -2.22 6.95 -2.02
N TRP A 73 -1.82 8.04 -1.36
CA TRP A 73 -2.22 8.35 0.01
C TRP A 73 -3.72 8.61 0.13
N ASN A 74 -4.30 9.44 -0.73
CA ASN A 74 -5.74 9.71 -0.76
C ASN A 74 -6.56 8.45 -1.08
N LEU A 75 -6.06 7.60 -1.97
CA LEU A 75 -6.70 6.32 -2.25
C LEU A 75 -6.66 5.40 -1.02
N PHE A 76 -5.53 5.38 -0.30
CA PHE A 76 -5.38 4.61 0.93
C PHE A 76 -6.32 5.09 2.04
N THR A 77 -6.40 6.40 2.29
CA THR A 77 -7.30 6.97 3.31
C THR A 77 -8.77 6.80 2.97
N LEU A 78 -9.13 6.88 1.68
CA LEU A 78 -10.49 6.57 1.21
C LEU A 78 -10.86 5.11 1.44
N LEU A 79 -9.91 4.20 1.19
CA LEU A 79 -10.14 2.77 1.36
C LEU A 79 -10.26 2.42 2.84
N VAL A 80 -9.37 2.89 3.71
CA VAL A 80 -9.40 2.57 5.15
C VAL A 80 -10.46 3.42 5.87
N PRO A 81 -11.62 2.86 6.25
CA PRO A 81 -12.66 3.64 6.90
C PRO A 81 -12.21 4.06 8.30
N GLY A 82 -12.24 5.37 8.59
CA GLY A 82 -12.00 5.93 9.93
C GLY A 82 -10.57 6.44 10.20
N LEU A 83 -9.75 6.63 9.17
CA LEU A 83 -8.51 7.44 9.23
C LEU A 83 -8.81 8.93 9.03
#